data_AF-A0A327J3F1-F1
#
_entry.id   AF-A0A327J3F1-F1
#
_cell.length_a   1.000
_cell.length_b   1.000
_cell.length_c   1.000
_cell.angle_alpha   90.00
_cell.angle_beta   90.00
_cell.angle_gamma   90.00
#
_symmetry.space_group_name_H-M   'P 1'
#
loop_
_entity.id
_entity.type
_entity.pdbx_description
1 polymer ?
#
loop_
_entity_poly.entity_id
_entity_poly.type
_entity_poly.pdbx_seq_one_letter_code
_entity_poly.pdbx_strand_id
1 'polypeptide(L)'
;MSIYLLEVGTEELPYKFIPQAISQLKTGFTNFLNDNKVKFSDIKVYATPRRLAVIVDGLENKTADEEKIVKGPIKTVAFDENGNLTKAGEGFARKNNLTKNDLYIENNYVHAKIVIKGKSIAELLKENVPTIFMKLQGAHFMRWGYNEEKFSRPIKWIVSILNNEEVKIKIIDKESSTYSRGHRFDKQEVLITDPHKYVETMKNVHVIVDQEERKQIIVEKAKEAAAKLGATPYYTDDLLEEVTFIT
;
A
#
# COMPACT_ATOMS: atom_id res chain seq x y z
N MET A 1 -1.98 11.35 13.42
CA MET A 1 -2.03 10.14 12.57
C MET A 1 -1.93 10.60 11.13
N SER A 2 -1.32 9.80 10.26
CA SER A 2 -1.12 10.13 8.86
C SER A 2 -2.17 9.50 7.96
N ILE A 3 -2.33 10.02 6.76
CA ILE A 3 -3.15 9.45 5.69
C ILE A 3 -2.27 9.13 4.48
N TYR A 4 -2.50 7.99 3.85
CA TYR A 4 -1.77 7.57 2.66
C TYR A 4 -2.72 7.36 1.49
N LEU A 5 -2.36 7.88 0.32
CA LEU A 5 -2.98 7.61 -0.97
C LEU A 5 -2.01 6.86 -1.87
N LEU A 6 -2.47 5.74 -2.42
CA LEU A 6 -1.92 5.13 -3.62
C LEU A 6 -2.96 5.23 -4.74
N GLU A 7 -2.58 5.70 -5.91
CA GLU A 7 -3.32 5.50 -7.15
C GLU A 7 -2.42 4.83 -8.18
N VAL A 8 -2.91 3.79 -8.84
CA VAL A 8 -2.27 3.19 -10.01
C VAL A 8 -3.18 3.32 -11.20
N GLY A 9 -2.78 4.17 -12.14
CA GLY A 9 -3.47 4.40 -13.40
C GLY A 9 -3.01 3.42 -14.48
N THR A 10 -3.95 2.92 -15.26
CA THR A 10 -3.72 1.87 -16.25
C THR A 10 -4.43 2.17 -17.57
N GLU A 11 -4.19 1.35 -18.60
CA GLU A 11 -5.21 1.19 -19.65
C GLU A 11 -6.45 0.46 -19.11
N GLU A 12 -7.51 0.38 -19.93
CA GLU A 12 -8.82 -0.18 -19.54
C GLU A 12 -8.71 -1.63 -19.06
N LEU A 13 -8.92 -1.79 -17.75
CA LEU A 13 -8.96 -3.06 -17.03
C LEU A 13 -10.22 -3.84 -17.43
N PRO A 14 -10.15 -5.18 -17.50
CA PRO A 14 -11.35 -6.01 -17.64
C PRO A 14 -12.31 -5.77 -16.47
N TYR A 15 -13.59 -5.51 -16.74
CA TYR A 15 -14.57 -5.20 -15.69
C TYR A 15 -14.62 -6.28 -14.60
N LYS A 16 -14.57 -7.57 -14.98
CA LYS A 16 -14.55 -8.72 -14.06
C LYS A 16 -13.33 -8.76 -13.14
N PHE A 17 -12.22 -8.13 -13.51
CA PHE A 17 -11.02 -8.08 -12.68
C PHE A 17 -11.13 -7.01 -11.59
N ILE A 18 -11.87 -5.92 -11.83
CA ILE A 18 -11.86 -4.76 -10.94
C ILE A 18 -12.41 -5.07 -9.54
N PRO A 19 -13.57 -5.74 -9.36
CA PRO A 19 -14.05 -6.15 -8.04
C PRO A 19 -13.05 -7.04 -7.28
N GLN A 20 -12.39 -7.96 -8.01
CA GLN A 20 -11.36 -8.83 -7.44
C GLN A 20 -10.14 -8.01 -6.98
N ALA A 21 -9.72 -7.04 -7.77
CA ALA A 21 -8.62 -6.15 -7.44
C ALA A 21 -8.93 -5.28 -6.21
N ILE A 22 -10.15 -4.75 -6.10
CA ILE A 22 -10.59 -3.99 -4.92
C ILE A 22 -10.44 -4.84 -3.65
N SER A 23 -10.99 -6.06 -3.66
CA SER A 23 -10.93 -6.97 -2.51
C SER A 23 -9.50 -7.37 -2.14
N GLN A 24 -8.69 -7.72 -3.15
CA GLN A 24 -7.29 -8.10 -2.95
C GLN A 24 -6.43 -6.94 -2.44
N LEU A 25 -6.62 -5.72 -2.95
CA LEU A 25 -5.90 -4.54 -2.46
C LEU A 25 -6.26 -4.25 -1.00
N LYS A 26 -7.55 -4.27 -0.65
CA LYS A 26 -7.99 -4.07 0.73
C LYS A 26 -7.34 -5.09 1.66
N THR A 27 -7.36 -6.35 1.27
CA THR A 27 -6.76 -7.46 2.03
C THR A 27 -5.23 -7.32 2.12
N GLY A 28 -4.58 -7.00 1.00
CA GLY A 28 -3.13 -6.86 0.91
C GLY A 28 -2.59 -5.73 1.80
N PHE A 29 -3.24 -4.57 1.79
CA PHE A 29 -2.91 -3.46 2.69
C PHE A 29 -3.21 -3.79 4.15
N THR A 30 -4.34 -4.44 4.43
CA THR A 30 -4.69 -4.86 5.80
C THR A 30 -3.62 -5.79 6.37
N ASN A 31 -3.23 -6.82 5.62
CA ASN A 31 -2.21 -7.78 6.03
C ASN A 31 -0.86 -7.11 6.22
N PHE A 32 -0.43 -6.30 5.25
CA PHE A 32 0.82 -5.54 5.34
C PHE A 32 0.90 -4.71 6.63
N LEU A 33 -0.13 -3.94 6.96
CA LEU A 33 -0.12 -3.08 8.14
C LEU A 33 -0.13 -3.90 9.43
N ASN A 34 -0.92 -4.97 9.49
CA ASN A 34 -0.97 -5.86 10.65
C ASN A 34 0.35 -6.61 10.87
N ASP A 35 0.95 -7.15 9.80
CA ASP A 35 2.22 -7.88 9.86
C ASP A 35 3.36 -6.98 10.34
N ASN A 36 3.30 -5.69 10.01
CA ASN A 36 4.25 -4.67 10.49
C ASN A 36 3.82 -4.00 11.81
N LYS A 37 2.72 -4.47 12.44
CA LYS A 37 2.16 -3.93 13.70
C LYS A 37 1.89 -2.41 13.64
N VAL A 38 1.53 -1.91 12.46
CA VAL A 38 1.16 -0.50 12.25
C VAL A 38 -0.33 -0.35 12.48
N LYS A 39 -0.74 0.52 13.41
CA LYS A 39 -2.16 0.84 13.58
C LYS A 39 -2.66 1.78 12.48
N PHE A 40 -3.91 1.58 12.09
CA PHE A 40 -4.64 2.38 11.12
C PHE A 40 -6.13 2.42 11.51
N SER A 41 -6.88 3.40 10.99
CA SER A 41 -8.30 3.55 11.28
C SER A 41 -9.20 2.94 10.21
N ASP A 42 -8.87 3.12 8.92
CA ASP A 42 -9.68 2.61 7.82
C ASP A 42 -8.84 2.41 6.55
N ILE A 43 -9.30 1.50 5.68
CA ILE A 43 -8.76 1.28 4.33
C ILE A 43 -9.91 1.31 3.34
N LYS A 44 -9.91 2.34 2.50
CA LYS A 44 -10.86 2.49 1.39
C LYS A 44 -10.18 2.19 0.07
N VAL A 45 -10.88 1.45 -0.78
CA VAL A 45 -10.41 1.12 -2.12
C VAL A 45 -11.42 1.62 -3.13
N TYR A 46 -10.92 2.40 -4.08
CA TYR A 46 -11.65 3.04 -5.15
C TYR A 46 -11.20 2.47 -6.48
N ALA A 47 -12.11 2.33 -7.43
CA ALA A 47 -11.75 1.85 -8.75
C ALA A 47 -12.61 2.42 -9.87
N THR A 48 -11.99 2.55 -11.03
CA THR A 48 -12.65 2.81 -12.31
C THR A 48 -11.97 1.94 -13.37
N PRO A 49 -12.47 1.89 -14.63
CA PRO A 49 -11.84 1.08 -15.68
C PRO A 49 -10.34 1.34 -15.88
N ARG A 50 -9.85 2.55 -15.53
CA ARG A 50 -8.47 2.98 -15.77
C ARG A 50 -7.67 3.28 -14.51
N ARG A 51 -8.20 2.99 -13.31
CA ARG A 51 -7.48 3.28 -12.06
C ARG A 51 -7.91 2.36 -10.92
N LEU A 52 -6.93 2.01 -10.09
CA LEU A 52 -7.13 1.40 -8.78
C LEU A 52 -6.48 2.33 -7.76
N ALA A 53 -7.24 2.74 -6.73
CA ALA A 53 -6.73 3.62 -5.70
C ALA A 53 -7.04 3.09 -4.31
N VAL A 54 -6.10 3.28 -3.38
CA VAL A 54 -6.21 2.90 -1.98
C VAL A 54 -5.94 4.12 -1.12
N ILE A 55 -6.86 4.42 -0.21
CA ILE A 55 -6.66 5.39 0.87
C ILE A 55 -6.58 4.63 2.18
N VAL A 56 -5.50 4.84 2.93
CA VAL A 56 -5.35 4.33 4.29
C VAL A 56 -5.34 5.52 5.24
N ASP A 57 -6.32 5.57 6.13
CA ASP A 57 -6.49 6.66 7.08
C ASP A 57 -6.01 6.23 8.49
N GLY A 58 -5.62 7.21 9.31
CA GLY A 58 -5.28 6.97 10.71
C GLY A 58 -3.96 6.22 10.95
N LEU A 59 -3.01 6.27 10.01
CA LEU A 59 -1.73 5.56 10.11
C LEU A 59 -0.85 6.10 11.25
N GLU A 60 -0.25 5.20 12.01
CA GLU A 60 0.89 5.54 12.87
C GLU A 60 2.10 5.95 12.02
N ASN A 61 2.82 6.98 12.46
CA ASN A 61 3.93 7.55 11.67
C ASN A 61 5.19 6.66 11.66
N LYS A 62 5.30 5.74 12.63
CA LYS A 62 6.42 4.81 12.80
C LYS A 62 5.97 3.59 13.57
N THR A 63 6.65 2.47 13.36
CA THR A 63 6.49 1.30 14.22
C THR A 63 7.18 1.51 15.57
N ALA A 64 6.79 0.73 16.58
CA ALA A 64 7.43 0.75 17.88
C ALA A 64 8.87 0.19 17.80
N ASP A 65 9.74 0.68 18.67
CA ASP A 65 11.05 0.06 18.87
C ASP A 65 10.85 -1.35 19.46
N GLU A 66 11.57 -2.33 18.92
CA GLU A 66 11.54 -3.71 19.41
C GLU A 66 12.78 -4.02 20.24
N GLU A 67 12.60 -4.58 21.42
CA GLU A 67 13.70 -5.06 22.25
C GLU A 67 13.95 -6.55 21.97
N LYS A 68 15.17 -6.88 21.56
CA LYS A 68 15.61 -8.25 21.30
C LYS A 68 16.75 -8.63 22.23
N ILE A 69 16.60 -9.75 22.92
CA ILE A 69 17.69 -10.35 23.69
C ILE A 69 18.50 -11.25 22.76
N VAL A 70 19.80 -10.99 22.63
CA VAL A 70 20.73 -11.86 21.91
C VAL A 70 21.60 -12.63 22.88
N LYS A 71 21.73 -13.93 22.63
CA LYS A 71 22.61 -14.82 23.38
C LYS A 71 23.99 -14.85 22.71
N GLY A 72 25.01 -14.65 23.53
CA GLY A 72 26.42 -14.66 23.17
C GLY A 72 27.17 -15.88 23.71
N PRO A 73 28.51 -15.84 23.68
CA PRO A 73 29.36 -16.92 24.17
C PRO A 73 29.22 -17.13 25.70
N ILE A 74 29.69 -18.29 26.19
CA ILE A 74 29.74 -18.55 27.64
C ILE A 74 30.62 -17.51 28.35
N LYS A 75 30.30 -17.22 29.62
CA LYS A 75 31.00 -16.22 30.44
C LYS A 75 32.52 -16.37 30.39
N THR A 76 33.01 -17.60 30.57
CA THR A 76 34.45 -17.92 30.63
C THR A 76 35.18 -17.76 29.29
N VAL A 77 34.45 -17.75 28.18
CA VAL A 77 35.01 -17.48 26.84
C VAL A 77 34.92 -15.99 26.53
N ALA A 78 33.92 -15.28 27.05
CA ALA A 78 33.68 -13.87 26.77
C ALA A 78 34.50 -12.92 27.65
N PHE A 79 34.82 -13.32 28.88
CA PHE A 79 35.57 -12.53 29.85
C PHE A 79 36.83 -13.27 30.32
N ASP A 80 37.91 -12.52 30.51
CA ASP A 80 39.13 -13.03 31.15
C ASP A 80 39.05 -13.01 32.68
N GLU A 81 40.08 -13.49 33.36
CA GLU A 81 40.18 -13.55 34.82
C GLU A 81 40.17 -12.15 35.47
N ASN A 82 40.54 -11.10 34.71
CA ASN A 82 40.52 -9.70 35.15
C ASN A 82 39.17 -9.01 34.87
N GLY A 83 38.20 -9.75 34.33
CA GLY A 83 36.89 -9.24 33.97
C GLY A 83 36.88 -8.38 32.70
N ASN A 84 37.93 -8.38 31.88
CA ASN A 84 37.96 -7.72 30.57
C ASN A 84 37.40 -8.61 29.48
N LEU A 85 36.92 -8.00 28.39
CA LEU A 85 36.42 -8.78 27.26
C LEU A 85 37.59 -9.47 26.56
N THR A 86 37.43 -10.76 26.28
CA THR A 86 38.31 -11.47 25.36
C THR A 86 37.96 -11.11 23.92
N LYS A 87 38.74 -11.57 22.94
CA LYS A 87 38.42 -11.44 21.51
C LYS A 87 37.02 -11.95 21.15
N ALA A 88 36.54 -12.99 21.83
CA ALA A 88 35.19 -13.53 21.60
C ALA A 88 34.10 -12.59 22.16
N GLY A 89 34.33 -12.01 23.34
CA GLY A 89 33.44 -11.01 23.93
C GLY A 89 33.42 -9.71 23.12
N GLU A 90 34.58 -9.22 22.67
CA GLU A 90 34.69 -8.05 21.80
C GLU A 90 34.03 -8.28 20.44
N GLY A 91 34.23 -9.45 19.83
CA GLY A 91 33.58 -9.83 18.59
C GLY A 91 32.06 -9.86 18.70
N PHE A 92 31.53 -10.37 19.83
CA PHE A 92 30.10 -10.36 20.11
C PHE A 92 29.56 -8.94 20.30
N ALA A 93 30.24 -8.11 21.09
CA ALA A 93 29.85 -6.72 21.31
C ALA A 93 29.84 -5.93 20.00
N ARG A 94 30.95 -6.01 19.23
CA ARG A 94 31.11 -5.32 17.95
C ARG A 94 30.09 -5.74 16.91
N LYS A 95 29.78 -7.05 16.78
CA LYS A 95 28.77 -7.54 15.83
C LYS A 95 27.39 -6.93 16.08
N ASN A 96 27.09 -6.60 17.32
CA ASN A 96 25.80 -6.04 17.73
C ASN A 96 25.85 -4.52 17.95
N ASN A 97 26.96 -3.85 17.62
CA ASN A 97 27.20 -2.42 17.88
C ASN A 97 27.05 -2.04 19.36
N LEU A 98 27.53 -2.90 20.26
CA LEU A 98 27.45 -2.74 21.71
C LEU A 98 28.84 -2.59 22.33
N THR A 99 28.87 -2.10 23.56
CA THR A 99 30.05 -2.03 24.41
C THR A 99 29.98 -3.05 25.54
N LYS A 100 31.08 -3.23 26.29
CA LYS A 100 31.12 -4.11 27.47
C LYS A 100 29.99 -3.82 28.48
N ASN A 101 29.61 -2.55 28.64
CA ASN A 101 28.62 -2.12 29.62
C ASN A 101 27.18 -2.51 29.25
N ASP A 102 26.94 -2.82 27.97
CA ASP A 102 25.63 -3.24 27.48
C ASP A 102 25.40 -4.75 27.62
N LEU A 103 26.42 -5.48 28.09
CA LEU A 103 26.42 -6.92 28.25
C LEU A 103 26.08 -7.31 29.69
N TYR A 104 25.25 -8.35 29.84
CA TYR A 104 24.95 -8.95 31.13
C TYR A 104 25.09 -10.47 31.07
N ILE A 105 25.19 -11.12 32.22
CA ILE A 105 25.37 -12.58 32.30
C ILE A 105 24.09 -13.21 32.82
N GLU A 106 23.60 -14.20 32.11
CA GLU A 106 22.42 -14.98 32.48
C GLU A 106 22.68 -16.46 32.16
N ASN A 107 22.42 -17.36 33.11
CA ASN A 107 22.61 -18.81 32.95
C ASN A 107 24.00 -19.21 32.39
N ASN A 108 25.05 -18.52 32.84
CA ASN A 108 26.46 -18.72 32.43
C ASN A 108 26.80 -18.32 30.97
N TYR A 109 25.89 -17.65 30.26
CA TYR A 109 26.14 -17.04 28.95
C TYR A 109 26.13 -15.52 29.05
N VAL A 110 26.84 -14.88 28.12
CA VAL A 110 26.71 -13.44 27.91
C VAL A 110 25.47 -13.18 27.10
N HIS A 111 24.69 -12.19 27.51
CA HIS A 111 23.50 -11.72 26.83
C HIS A 111 23.61 -10.21 26.61
N ALA A 112 22.86 -9.72 25.64
CA ALA A 112 22.70 -8.29 25.45
C ALA A 112 21.28 -7.95 25.00
N LYS A 113 20.81 -6.80 25.46
CA LYS A 113 19.52 -6.23 25.05
C LYS A 113 19.77 -5.26 23.90
N ILE A 114 19.29 -5.61 22.71
CA ILE A 114 19.39 -4.75 21.52
C ILE A 114 18.04 -4.09 21.30
N VAL A 115 18.05 -2.77 21.12
CA VAL A 115 16.87 -2.01 20.68
C VAL A 115 16.93 -1.88 19.17
N ILE A 116 16.03 -2.56 18.47
CA ILE A 116 15.80 -2.40 17.04
C ILE A 116 14.86 -1.22 16.86
N LYS A 117 15.36 -0.14 16.26
CA LYS A 117 14.55 1.04 16.00
C LYS A 117 13.42 0.73 15.03
N GLY A 118 12.22 1.21 15.36
CA GLY A 118 11.07 1.13 14.47
C GLY A 118 11.35 1.85 13.15
N LYS A 119 10.71 1.39 12.08
CA LYS A 119 10.79 2.04 10.76
C LYS A 119 9.74 3.13 10.66
N SER A 120 10.03 4.17 9.88
CA SER A 120 9.00 5.15 9.52
C SER A 120 7.95 4.49 8.62
N ILE A 121 6.72 4.99 8.66
CA ILE A 121 5.67 4.47 7.78
C ILE A 121 5.98 4.71 6.30
N ALA A 122 6.67 5.81 5.98
CA ALA A 122 7.12 6.10 4.63
C ALA A 122 8.08 5.03 4.09
N GLU A 123 9.04 4.57 4.90
CA GLU A 123 9.96 3.48 4.53
C GLU A 123 9.20 2.16 4.33
N LEU A 124 8.28 1.83 5.25
CA LEU A 124 7.48 0.61 5.14
C LEU A 124 6.62 0.61 3.88
N LEU A 125 5.94 1.72 3.58
CA LEU A 125 5.15 1.88 2.36
C LEU A 125 6.03 1.72 1.12
N LYS A 126 7.20 2.38 1.10
CA LYS A 126 8.14 2.30 -0.01
C LYS A 126 8.62 0.88 -0.30
N GLU A 127 8.92 0.12 0.75
CA GLU A 127 9.39 -1.27 0.63
C GLU A 127 8.28 -2.24 0.22
N ASN A 128 7.04 -2.04 0.69
CA ASN A 128 6.00 -3.08 0.63
C ASN A 128 4.91 -2.83 -0.42
N VAL A 129 4.58 -1.57 -0.72
CA VAL A 129 3.50 -1.25 -1.67
C VAL A 129 3.70 -1.88 -3.05
N PRO A 130 4.91 -1.85 -3.66
CA PRO A 130 5.15 -2.54 -4.92
C PRO A 130 4.82 -4.03 -4.85
N THR A 131 5.21 -4.70 -3.76
CA THR A 131 4.94 -6.13 -3.57
C THR A 131 3.46 -6.43 -3.39
N ILE A 132 2.71 -5.60 -2.65
CA ILE A 132 1.26 -5.76 -2.50
C ILE A 132 0.59 -5.73 -3.87
N PHE A 133 0.96 -4.74 -4.69
CA PHE A 133 0.38 -4.57 -6.03
C PHE A 133 0.78 -5.70 -6.99
N MET A 134 2.03 -6.16 -6.91
CA MET A 134 2.52 -7.27 -7.73
C MET A 134 1.93 -8.64 -7.35
N LYS A 135 1.35 -8.77 -6.16
CA LYS A 135 0.64 -9.98 -5.71
C LYS A 135 -0.80 -10.06 -6.21
N LEU A 136 -1.31 -9.03 -6.89
CA LEU A 136 -2.64 -9.10 -7.49
C LEU A 136 -2.75 -10.27 -8.47
N GLN A 137 -3.88 -10.95 -8.42
CA GLN A 137 -4.19 -12.09 -9.27
C GLN A 137 -5.50 -11.84 -10.02
N GLY A 138 -5.56 -12.30 -11.25
CA GLY A 138 -6.76 -12.22 -12.07
C GLY A 138 -6.58 -12.95 -13.39
N ALA A 139 -7.68 -13.12 -14.11
CA ALA A 139 -7.64 -13.67 -15.45
C ALA A 139 -6.88 -12.73 -16.42
N HIS A 140 -6.25 -13.31 -17.44
CA HIS A 140 -5.59 -12.57 -18.53
C HIS A 140 -4.45 -11.62 -18.11
N PHE A 141 -3.71 -11.96 -17.08
CA PHE A 141 -2.47 -11.24 -16.74
C PHE A 141 -1.38 -11.52 -17.78
N MET A 142 -0.77 -10.45 -18.29
CA MET A 142 0.20 -10.50 -19.37
C MET A 142 1.47 -9.77 -18.99
N ARG A 143 2.57 -10.09 -19.68
CA ARG A 143 3.80 -9.29 -19.66
C ARG A 143 3.65 -8.15 -20.65
N TRP A 144 4.14 -6.97 -20.29
CA TRP A 144 4.05 -5.77 -21.12
C TRP A 144 5.44 -5.22 -21.40
N GLY A 145 5.73 -4.96 -22.68
CA GLY A 145 7.06 -4.49 -23.10
C GLY A 145 8.14 -5.55 -22.83
N TYR A 146 9.22 -5.13 -22.17
CA TYR A 146 10.35 -5.99 -21.80
C TYR A 146 10.28 -6.48 -20.34
N ASN A 147 9.18 -6.21 -19.63
CA ASN A 147 9.04 -6.55 -18.22
C ASN A 147 8.71 -8.04 -18.01
N GLU A 148 9.26 -8.65 -16.97
CA GLU A 148 8.97 -10.04 -16.61
C GLU A 148 7.70 -10.16 -15.77
N GLU A 149 7.40 -9.10 -15.03
CA GLU A 149 6.23 -8.89 -14.21
C GLU A 149 4.96 -8.96 -15.06
N LYS A 150 3.95 -9.67 -14.54
CA LYS A 150 2.64 -9.78 -15.18
C LYS A 150 1.65 -8.85 -14.53
N PHE A 151 0.86 -8.16 -15.34
CA PHE A 151 -0.27 -7.38 -14.87
C PHE A 151 -1.40 -7.36 -15.90
N SER A 152 -2.62 -7.03 -15.47
CA SER A 152 -3.79 -7.06 -16.34
C SER A 152 -3.64 -6.11 -17.55
N ARG A 153 -3.10 -4.91 -17.33
CA ARG A 153 -2.91 -3.87 -18.36
C ARG A 153 -1.67 -3.02 -18.09
N PRO A 154 -1.09 -2.31 -19.08
CA PRO A 154 0.06 -1.43 -18.83
C PRO A 154 -0.27 -0.34 -17.81
N ILE A 155 0.65 -0.10 -16.87
CA ILE A 155 0.59 1.02 -15.93
C ILE A 155 1.02 2.30 -16.67
N LYS A 156 0.31 3.39 -16.41
CA LYS A 156 0.49 4.68 -17.08
C LYS A 156 0.98 5.78 -16.15
N TRP A 157 0.50 5.80 -14.91
CA TRP A 157 0.98 6.70 -13.87
C TRP A 157 0.77 6.06 -12.50
N ILE A 158 1.49 6.58 -11.51
CA ILE A 158 1.34 6.21 -10.12
C ILE A 158 1.29 7.50 -9.30
N VAL A 159 0.32 7.59 -8.39
CA VAL A 159 0.30 8.61 -7.33
C VAL A 159 0.60 7.91 -6.02
N SER A 160 1.54 8.44 -5.23
CA SER A 160 1.86 7.89 -3.91
C SER A 160 2.18 9.03 -2.95
N ILE A 161 1.25 9.32 -2.04
CA ILE A 161 1.31 10.50 -1.17
C ILE A 161 1.02 10.08 0.27
N LEU A 162 1.92 10.43 1.18
CA LEU A 162 1.71 10.35 2.62
C LEU A 162 1.54 11.77 3.17
N ASN A 163 0.35 12.08 3.66
CA ASN A 163 -0.08 13.42 4.03
C ASN A 163 0.03 14.39 2.84
N ASN A 164 1.15 15.09 2.73
CA ASN A 164 1.44 16.09 1.70
C ASN A 164 2.78 15.84 1.00
N GLU A 165 3.44 14.71 1.26
CA GLU A 165 4.74 14.36 0.70
C GLU A 165 4.63 13.12 -0.18
N GLU A 166 5.40 13.12 -1.28
CA GLU A 166 5.48 11.95 -2.16
C GLU A 166 6.25 10.82 -1.48
N VAL A 167 5.67 9.62 -1.47
CA VAL A 167 6.39 8.39 -1.13
C VAL A 167 6.91 7.77 -2.41
N LYS A 168 8.22 7.89 -2.65
CA LYS A 168 8.84 7.38 -3.89
C LYS A 168 8.74 5.86 -4.00
N ILE A 169 7.87 5.38 -4.89
CA ILE A 169 7.69 3.97 -5.21
C ILE A 169 7.83 3.71 -6.70
N LYS A 170 8.13 2.46 -7.05
CA LYS A 170 8.15 2.00 -8.43
C LYS A 170 7.35 0.71 -8.54
N ILE A 171 6.39 0.67 -9.47
CA ILE A 171 5.62 -0.54 -9.78
C ILE A 171 5.87 -0.86 -11.25
N ILE A 172 6.46 -2.03 -11.51
CA ILE A 172 6.91 -2.46 -12.84
C ILE A 172 7.88 -1.41 -13.43
N ASP A 173 7.43 -0.60 -14.38
CA ASP A 173 8.23 0.37 -15.13
C ASP A 173 7.85 1.82 -14.83
N LYS A 174 6.95 2.08 -13.86
CA LYS A 174 6.49 3.42 -13.52
C LYS A 174 6.90 3.83 -12.12
N GLU A 175 7.39 5.05 -12.02
CA GLU A 175 7.68 5.74 -10.76
C GLU A 175 6.47 6.56 -10.31
N SER A 176 6.34 6.72 -9.00
CA SER A 176 5.33 7.60 -8.41
C SER A 176 5.55 9.07 -8.74
N SER A 177 4.48 9.84 -8.57
CA SER A 177 4.48 11.28 -8.55
C SER A 177 3.31 11.77 -7.68
N THR A 178 3.06 13.07 -7.69
CA THR A 178 1.85 13.68 -7.12
C THR A 178 0.76 13.97 -8.16
N TYR A 179 0.93 13.50 -9.41
CA TYR A 179 0.04 13.83 -10.52
C TYR A 179 -0.80 12.63 -10.97
N SER A 180 -2.12 12.80 -10.87
CA SER A 180 -3.15 11.93 -11.44
C SER A 180 -3.60 12.43 -12.83
N ARG A 181 -4.58 11.75 -13.43
CA ARG A 181 -5.22 12.10 -14.70
C ARG A 181 -6.74 12.09 -14.60
N GLY A 182 -7.38 13.12 -15.17
CA GLY A 182 -8.82 13.27 -15.22
C GLY A 182 -9.51 12.30 -16.17
N HIS A 183 -10.73 12.62 -16.59
CA HIS A 183 -11.42 11.81 -17.59
C HIS A 183 -10.64 11.76 -18.91
N ARG A 184 -10.77 10.67 -19.67
CA ARG A 184 -9.99 10.43 -20.90
C ARG A 184 -10.12 11.57 -21.94
N PHE A 185 -11.25 12.26 -21.93
CA PHE A 185 -11.55 13.38 -22.84
C PHE A 185 -11.43 14.76 -22.18
N ASP A 186 -10.86 14.83 -20.98
CA ASP A 186 -10.75 16.05 -20.17
C ASP A 186 -9.27 16.32 -19.81
N LYS A 187 -9.02 17.22 -18.85
CA LYS A 187 -7.72 17.59 -18.31
C LYS A 187 -6.91 16.35 -17.93
N GLN A 188 -5.81 16.17 -18.65
CA GLN A 188 -4.97 14.99 -18.52
C GLN A 188 -4.06 15.02 -17.29
N GLU A 189 -3.87 16.16 -16.63
CA GLU A 189 -2.95 16.27 -15.50
C GLU A 189 -3.61 16.96 -14.30
N VAL A 190 -3.60 16.26 -13.18
CA VAL A 190 -4.35 16.62 -11.98
C VAL A 190 -3.41 16.48 -10.78
N LEU A 191 -2.98 17.61 -10.22
CA LEU A 191 -2.15 17.60 -9.02
C LEU A 191 -2.99 17.14 -7.82
N ILE A 192 -2.53 16.11 -7.14
CA ILE A 192 -3.07 15.67 -5.86
C ILE A 192 -2.08 16.13 -4.78
N THR A 193 -2.54 16.96 -3.85
CA THR A 193 -1.72 17.45 -2.73
C THR A 193 -2.15 16.90 -1.38
N ASP A 194 -3.38 16.36 -1.31
CA ASP A 194 -4.03 15.96 -0.07
C ASP A 194 -4.91 14.72 -0.34
N PRO A 195 -4.56 13.55 0.21
CA PRO A 195 -5.36 12.34 0.16
C PRO A 195 -6.82 12.52 0.57
N HIS A 196 -7.14 13.40 1.54
CA HIS A 196 -8.53 13.61 1.97
C HIS A 196 -9.40 14.20 0.86
N LYS A 197 -8.80 15.02 -0.02
CA LYS A 197 -9.48 15.67 -1.13
C LYS A 197 -9.49 14.85 -2.40
N TYR A 198 -8.92 13.64 -2.41
CA TYR A 198 -8.76 12.84 -3.61
C TYR A 198 -10.09 12.63 -4.35
N VAL A 199 -11.13 12.13 -3.67
CA VAL A 199 -12.43 11.85 -4.29
C VAL A 199 -13.05 13.11 -4.91
N GLU A 200 -13.06 14.23 -4.16
CA GLU A 200 -13.58 15.52 -4.64
C GLU A 200 -12.76 16.07 -5.83
N THR A 201 -11.43 16.00 -5.73
CA THR A 201 -10.51 16.47 -6.79
C THR A 201 -10.73 15.69 -8.07
N MET A 202 -10.90 14.37 -7.98
CA MET A 202 -11.19 13.53 -9.14
C MET A 202 -12.58 13.80 -9.71
N LYS A 203 -13.59 14.05 -8.86
CA LYS A 203 -14.93 14.41 -9.31
C LYS A 203 -14.94 15.71 -10.13
N ASN A 204 -14.13 16.71 -9.73
CA ASN A 204 -13.98 17.98 -10.45
C ASN A 204 -13.35 17.86 -11.84
N VAL A 205 -12.70 16.72 -12.14
CA VAL A 205 -12.15 16.38 -13.46
C VAL A 205 -12.92 15.23 -14.12
N HIS A 206 -14.22 15.16 -13.81
CA HIS A 206 -15.21 14.23 -14.36
C HIS A 206 -14.86 12.75 -14.13
N VAL A 207 -14.25 12.46 -12.99
CA VAL A 207 -13.94 11.10 -12.56
C VAL A 207 -14.64 10.77 -11.25
N ILE A 208 -15.59 9.85 -11.31
CA ILE A 208 -16.23 9.26 -10.13
C ILE A 208 -15.41 8.03 -9.76
N VAL A 209 -14.52 8.17 -8.76
CA VAL A 209 -13.63 7.09 -8.32
C VAL A 209 -14.33 6.07 -7.42
N ASP A 210 -15.40 6.49 -6.74
CA ASP A 210 -16.21 5.62 -5.90
C ASP A 210 -17.18 4.81 -6.77
N GLN A 211 -16.88 3.52 -6.88
CA GLN A 211 -17.68 2.57 -7.64
C GLN A 211 -19.12 2.46 -7.13
N GLU A 212 -19.38 2.64 -5.83
CA GLU A 212 -20.74 2.58 -5.28
C GLU A 212 -21.51 3.87 -5.61
N GLU A 213 -20.86 5.03 -5.51
CA GLU A 213 -21.46 6.30 -5.99
C GLU A 213 -21.79 6.20 -7.49
N ARG A 214 -20.87 5.68 -8.30
CA ARG A 214 -21.08 5.49 -9.75
C ARG A 214 -22.26 4.55 -10.01
N LYS A 215 -22.33 3.42 -9.30
CA LYS A 215 -23.42 2.44 -9.40
C LYS A 215 -24.77 3.06 -9.08
N GLN A 216 -24.86 3.85 -8.00
CA GLN A 216 -26.08 4.56 -7.61
C GLN A 216 -26.55 5.52 -8.70
N ILE A 217 -25.63 6.36 -9.23
CA ILE A 217 -25.94 7.31 -10.30
C ILE A 217 -26.45 6.59 -11.57
N ILE A 218 -25.85 5.46 -11.94
CA ILE A 218 -26.30 4.66 -13.09
C ILE A 218 -27.75 4.19 -12.89
N VAL A 219 -28.06 3.65 -11.71
CA VAL A 219 -29.40 3.16 -11.36
C VAL A 219 -30.43 4.29 -11.36
N GLU A 220 -30.09 5.44 -10.77
CA GLU A 220 -30.97 6.61 -10.72
C GLU A 220 -31.27 7.13 -12.14
N LYS A 221 -30.23 7.31 -12.96
CA LYS A 221 -30.41 7.76 -14.35
C LYS A 221 -31.22 6.78 -15.20
N ALA A 222 -31.03 5.48 -15.00
CA ALA A 222 -31.83 4.46 -15.69
C ALA A 222 -33.31 4.54 -15.29
N LYS A 223 -33.60 4.73 -14.00
CA LYS A 223 -34.97 4.92 -13.50
C LYS A 223 -35.61 6.19 -14.03
N GLU A 224 -34.89 7.31 -14.02
CA GLU A 224 -35.37 8.59 -14.56
C GLU A 224 -35.69 8.50 -16.06
N ALA A 225 -34.84 7.84 -16.83
CA ALA A 225 -35.05 7.65 -18.27
C ALA A 225 -36.26 6.75 -18.56
N ALA A 226 -36.40 5.64 -17.82
CA ALA A 226 -37.54 4.74 -17.98
C ALA A 226 -38.88 5.38 -17.56
N ALA A 227 -38.88 6.17 -16.48
CA ALA A 227 -40.06 6.86 -15.99
C ALA A 227 -40.65 7.84 -17.03
N LYS A 228 -39.80 8.51 -17.82
CA LYS A 228 -40.24 9.38 -18.94
C LYS A 228 -41.02 8.64 -20.02
N LEU A 229 -40.85 7.31 -20.08
CA LEU A 229 -41.51 6.42 -21.04
C LEU A 229 -42.62 5.59 -20.38
N GLY A 230 -42.93 5.81 -19.10
CA GLY A 230 -43.85 4.96 -18.33
C GLY A 230 -43.36 3.52 -18.14
N ALA A 231 -42.05 3.30 -18.21
CA ALA A 231 -41.42 1.98 -18.11
C ALA A 231 -40.61 1.82 -16.81
N THR A 232 -40.22 0.59 -16.51
CA THR A 232 -39.31 0.23 -15.41
C THR A 232 -38.03 -0.35 -16.00
N PRO A 233 -36.83 0.08 -15.55
CA PRO A 233 -35.58 -0.46 -16.06
C PRO A 233 -35.42 -1.93 -15.65
N TYR A 234 -34.94 -2.76 -16.58
CA TYR A 234 -34.60 -4.16 -16.34
C TYR A 234 -33.09 -4.34 -16.55
N TYR A 235 -32.40 -4.88 -15.54
CA TYR A 235 -30.98 -5.22 -15.60
C TYR A 235 -30.67 -6.33 -14.58
N THR A 236 -29.63 -7.11 -14.86
CA THR A 236 -29.06 -8.09 -13.92
C THR A 236 -27.96 -7.43 -13.09
N ASP A 237 -27.57 -8.06 -11.98
CA ASP A 237 -26.44 -7.59 -11.17
C ASP A 237 -25.12 -7.61 -11.96
N ASP A 238 -24.91 -8.63 -12.80
CA ASP A 238 -23.72 -8.71 -13.67
C ASP A 238 -23.69 -7.57 -14.70
N LEU A 239 -24.83 -7.22 -15.31
CA LEU A 239 -24.91 -6.09 -16.23
C LEU A 239 -24.65 -4.76 -15.50
N LEU A 240 -25.21 -4.59 -14.30
CA LEU A 240 -24.97 -3.37 -13.52
C LEU A 240 -23.51 -3.26 -13.09
N GLU A 241 -22.87 -4.37 -12.71
CA GLU A 241 -21.44 -4.41 -12.40
C GLU A 241 -20.60 -4.08 -13.63
N GLU A 242 -20.90 -4.69 -14.79
CA GLU A 242 -20.25 -4.38 -16.05
C GLU A 242 -20.36 -2.88 -16.39
N VAL A 243 -21.58 -2.32 -16.39
CA VAL A 243 -21.82 -0.90 -16.71
C VAL A 243 -21.15 0.03 -15.70
N THR A 244 -21.00 -0.39 -14.44
CA THR A 244 -20.26 0.38 -13.42
C THR A 244 -18.77 0.44 -13.74
N PHE A 245 -18.21 -0.63 -14.31
CA PHE A 245 -16.78 -0.83 -14.52
C PHE A 245 -16.32 -0.80 -15.98
N ILE A 246 -17.16 -0.32 -16.89
CA ILE A 246 -16.78 0.10 -18.25
C ILE A 246 -16.83 1.62 -18.37
N THR A 247 -16.09 2.15 -19.33
CA THR A 247 -15.95 3.59 -19.59
C THR A 247 -17.28 4.21 -19.98
#